data_AF-A0A743NEB3-F1
#
_entry.id   AF-A0A743NEB3-F1
#
_cell.length_a   1.000
_cell.length_b   1.000
_cell.length_c   1.000
_cell.angle_alpha   90.00
_cell.angle_beta   90.00
_cell.angle_gamma   90.00
#
_symmetry.space_group_name_H-M   'P 1'
#
loop_
_entity.id
_entity.type
_entity.pdbx_description
1 polymer ?
#
loop_
_entity_poly.entity_id
_entity_poly.type
_entity_poly.pdbx_seq_one_letter_code
_entity_poly.pdbx_strand_id
1 'polypeptide(L)'
;MVKIGFIVEGDTESIIVNSPAFIAFLHANDFELVTPVIDAKGGGNLLPKYVDNFVVRLRNAGAQQICILTVLEDATSTADVQARIAHQDVDISFIAVKAVEAWFLADSEAMKKWLKVDAFNEALPEATTEMPWDRLKEISRELGKQGPGSSKTAFAKRMVTHHGFDIQGSARHPACPSARELVDWFENQ
;
A
#
# COMPACT_ATOMS: atom_id res chain seq x y z
N MET A 1 6.11 -18.01 13.15
CA MET A 1 5.81 -16.70 12.53
C MET A 1 7.08 -15.85 12.48
N VAL A 2 7.39 -15.26 11.34
CA VAL A 2 8.51 -14.34 11.13
C VAL A 2 8.07 -12.93 11.53
N LYS A 3 8.87 -12.26 12.36
CA LYS A 3 8.61 -10.88 12.78
C LYS A 3 9.05 -9.89 11.70
N ILE A 4 8.11 -9.23 11.05
CA ILE A 4 8.39 -8.31 9.95
C ILE A 4 8.11 -6.85 10.36
N GLY A 5 9.12 -6.00 10.22
CA GLY A 5 9.00 -4.56 10.39
C GLY A 5 8.73 -3.86 9.07
N PHE A 6 7.83 -2.88 9.05
CA PHE A 6 7.53 -2.08 7.87
C PHE A 6 8.06 -0.66 8.02
N ILE A 7 8.75 -0.19 6.98
CA ILE A 7 9.04 1.21 6.72
C ILE A 7 8.18 1.61 5.52
N VAL A 8 7.38 2.66 5.66
CA VAL A 8 6.46 3.10 4.62
C VAL A 8 6.76 4.54 4.24
N GLU A 9 6.41 4.91 3.01
CA GLU A 9 6.62 6.27 2.54
C GLU A 9 5.80 7.32 3.29
N GLY A 10 4.51 7.03 3.53
CA GLY A 10 3.58 8.00 4.11
C GLY A 10 2.48 7.41 4.98
N ASP A 11 1.59 8.30 5.44
CA ASP A 11 0.48 7.97 6.33
C ASP A 11 -0.51 6.99 5.70
N THR A 12 -0.77 7.07 4.38
CA THR A 12 -1.76 6.21 3.70
C THR A 12 -1.32 4.74 3.73
N GLU A 13 -0.06 4.49 3.40
CA GLU A 13 0.59 3.17 3.46
C GLU A 13 0.61 2.66 4.90
N SER A 14 0.95 3.53 5.85
CA SER A 14 0.92 3.19 7.28
C SER A 14 -0.47 2.75 7.74
N ILE A 15 -1.53 3.44 7.31
CA ILE A 15 -2.92 3.08 7.62
C ILE A 15 -3.28 1.69 7.06
N ILE A 16 -2.84 1.38 5.84
CA ILE A 16 -3.10 0.06 5.23
C ILE A 16 -2.37 -1.03 6.00
N VAL A 17 -1.07 -0.89 6.26
CA VAL A 17 -0.26 -1.91 6.93
C VAL A 17 -0.75 -2.16 8.37
N ASN A 18 -1.20 -1.11 9.06
CA ASN A 18 -1.78 -1.24 10.40
C ASN A 18 -3.27 -1.68 10.39
N SER A 19 -3.87 -1.92 9.22
CA SER A 19 -5.27 -2.30 9.16
C SER A 19 -5.50 -3.74 9.65
N PRO A 20 -6.66 -4.04 10.27
CA PRO A 20 -6.96 -5.41 10.71
C PRO A 20 -6.90 -6.43 9.58
N ALA A 21 -7.32 -6.06 8.36
CA ALA A 21 -7.28 -6.95 7.19
C ALA A 21 -5.83 -7.28 6.79
N PHE A 22 -4.96 -6.27 6.74
CA PHE A 22 -3.55 -6.48 6.38
C PHE A 22 -2.81 -7.29 7.46
N ILE A 23 -3.07 -7.03 8.75
CA ILE A 23 -2.53 -7.84 9.83
C ILE A 23 -3.02 -9.28 9.74
N ALA A 24 -4.31 -9.51 9.50
CA ALA A 24 -4.84 -10.86 9.32
C ALA A 24 -4.20 -11.58 8.12
N PHE A 25 -3.98 -10.87 7.02
CA PHE A 25 -3.25 -11.37 5.85
C PHE A 25 -1.82 -11.79 6.20
N LEU A 26 -1.06 -10.95 6.93
CA LEU A 26 0.29 -11.32 7.39
C LEU A 26 0.24 -12.57 8.27
N HIS A 27 -0.67 -12.62 9.24
CA HIS A 27 -0.81 -13.76 10.15
C HIS A 27 -1.16 -15.06 9.42
N ALA A 28 -2.00 -15.00 8.39
CA ALA A 28 -2.36 -16.14 7.56
C ALA A 28 -1.18 -16.71 6.76
N ASN A 29 -0.15 -15.90 6.53
CA ASN A 29 1.07 -16.26 5.81
C ASN A 29 2.29 -16.39 6.75
N ASP A 30 2.08 -16.69 8.02
CA ASP A 30 3.14 -16.89 9.02
C ASP A 30 4.02 -15.64 9.32
N PHE A 31 3.49 -14.43 9.14
CA PHE A 31 4.16 -13.17 9.51
C PHE A 31 3.48 -12.45 10.67
N GLU A 32 4.28 -11.92 11.59
CA GLU A 32 3.84 -11.06 12.69
C GLU A 32 4.32 -9.63 12.43
N LEU A 33 3.41 -8.66 12.39
CA LEU A 33 3.76 -7.25 12.21
C LEU A 33 4.47 -6.71 13.46
N VAL A 34 5.71 -6.24 13.30
CA VAL A 34 6.42 -5.50 14.33
C VAL A 34 5.94 -4.06 14.37
N THR A 35 5.46 -3.64 15.54
CA THR A 35 5.05 -2.26 15.80
C THR A 35 6.18 -1.46 16.46
N PRO A 36 6.32 -0.16 16.15
CA PRO A 36 5.47 0.59 15.22
C PRO A 36 5.90 0.41 13.76
N VAL A 37 4.93 0.48 12.84
CA VAL A 37 5.21 0.79 11.42
C VAL A 37 5.85 2.17 11.35
N ILE A 38 6.98 2.27 10.65
CA ILE A 38 7.72 3.52 10.53
C ILE A 38 7.25 4.26 9.29
N ASP A 39 6.62 5.43 9.48
CA ASP A 39 6.35 6.39 8.41
C ASP A 39 7.61 7.26 8.18
N ALA A 40 8.17 7.17 6.97
CA ALA A 40 9.34 7.93 6.55
C ALA A 40 9.03 9.41 6.28
N LYS A 41 7.76 9.79 6.13
CA LYS A 41 7.30 11.16 5.83
C LYS A 41 7.78 11.67 4.47
N GLY A 42 7.69 10.80 3.46
CA GLY A 42 7.96 11.08 2.04
C GLY A 42 9.17 10.31 1.49
N GLY A 43 9.15 10.01 0.19
CA GLY A 43 10.13 9.15 -0.46
C GLY A 43 11.58 9.63 -0.40
N GLY A 44 11.80 10.94 -0.21
CA GLY A 44 13.15 11.50 0.01
C GLY A 44 13.84 10.99 1.29
N ASN A 45 13.05 10.55 2.28
CA ASN A 45 13.54 9.98 3.53
C ASN A 45 13.72 8.45 3.46
N LEU A 46 13.43 7.82 2.33
CA LEU A 46 13.75 6.41 2.07
C LEU A 46 15.14 6.23 1.43
N LEU A 47 15.92 7.30 1.29
CA LEU A 47 17.32 7.19 0.87
C LEU A 47 18.15 6.43 1.93
N PRO A 48 19.17 5.66 1.53
CA PRO A 48 19.86 4.72 2.42
C PRO A 48 20.32 5.33 3.75
N LYS A 49 20.92 6.54 3.71
CA LYS A 49 21.40 7.26 4.90
C LYS A 49 20.34 7.57 5.97
N TYR A 50 19.07 7.56 5.60
CA TYR A 50 17.96 7.80 6.53
C TYR A 50 17.32 6.48 6.99
N VAL A 51 17.33 5.46 6.11
CA VAL A 51 16.82 4.11 6.38
C VAL A 51 17.59 3.43 7.52
N ASP A 52 18.89 3.70 7.68
CA ASP A 52 19.70 3.21 8.81
C ASP A 52 18.99 3.39 10.17
N ASN A 53 18.47 4.58 10.43
CA ASN A 53 17.80 4.89 11.70
C ASN A 53 16.50 4.10 11.88
N PHE A 54 15.79 3.87 10.78
CA PHE A 54 14.55 3.10 10.79
C PHE A 54 14.82 1.62 11.01
N VAL A 55 15.86 1.08 10.35
CA VAL A 55 16.34 -0.30 10.52
C VAL A 55 16.70 -0.53 11.98
N VAL A 56 17.56 0.30 12.57
CA VAL A 56 17.97 0.16 13.97
C VAL A 56 16.75 0.14 14.90
N ARG A 57 15.78 1.03 14.67
CA ARG A 57 14.55 1.09 15.47
C ARG A 57 13.72 -0.19 15.35
N LEU A 58 13.55 -0.75 14.15
CA LEU A 58 12.80 -1.99 13.93
C LEU A 58 13.54 -3.22 14.50
N ARG A 59 14.86 -3.30 14.32
CA ARG A 59 15.67 -4.37 14.91
C ARG A 59 15.59 -4.36 16.44
N ASN A 60 15.66 -3.18 17.06
CA ASN A 60 15.47 -3.02 18.51
C ASN A 60 14.04 -3.39 18.97
N ALA A 61 13.04 -3.22 18.10
CA ALA A 61 11.67 -3.68 18.34
C ALA A 61 11.48 -5.19 18.09
N GLY A 62 12.52 -5.89 17.61
CA GLY A 62 12.51 -7.34 17.40
C GLY A 62 12.17 -7.80 15.98
N ALA A 63 12.26 -6.91 14.98
CA ALA A 63 12.08 -7.28 13.57
C ALA A 63 13.19 -8.23 13.09
N GLN A 64 12.78 -9.38 12.55
CA GLN A 64 13.63 -10.38 11.92
C GLN A 64 13.79 -10.11 10.43
N GLN A 65 12.75 -9.58 9.79
CA GLN A 65 12.80 -9.06 8.43
C GLN A 65 12.29 -7.62 8.39
N ILE A 66 12.77 -6.84 7.42
CA ILE A 66 12.37 -5.46 7.19
C ILE A 66 11.92 -5.29 5.75
N CYS A 67 10.71 -4.75 5.61
CA CYS A 67 10.09 -4.43 4.34
C CYS A 67 9.97 -2.91 4.18
N ILE A 68 10.33 -2.39 3.00
CA ILE A 68 9.94 -1.04 2.58
C ILE A 68 8.68 -1.12 1.69
N LEU A 69 7.69 -0.28 1.94
CA LEU A 69 6.55 -0.05 1.04
C LEU A 69 6.53 1.42 0.62
N THR A 70 6.70 1.67 -0.67
CA THR A 70 6.76 3.01 -1.28
C THR A 70 5.94 3.04 -2.56
N VAL A 71 5.84 4.21 -3.19
CA VAL A 71 5.10 4.41 -4.45
C VAL A 71 6.06 4.78 -5.58
N LEU A 72 5.64 4.51 -6.81
CA LEU A 72 6.39 4.90 -8.00
C LEU A 72 6.38 6.42 -8.20
N GLU A 73 5.23 7.06 -7.98
CA GLU A 73 4.96 8.48 -8.26
C GLU A 73 5.49 8.89 -9.64
N ASP A 74 6.48 9.78 -9.68
CA ASP A 74 7.05 10.38 -10.88
C ASP A 74 8.31 9.66 -11.38
N ALA A 75 8.71 8.54 -10.74
CA ALA A 75 9.87 7.78 -11.18
C ALA A 75 9.60 7.05 -12.49
N THR A 76 10.65 6.92 -13.32
CA THR A 76 10.56 6.29 -14.65
C THR A 76 10.20 4.80 -14.57
N SER A 77 10.67 4.11 -13.54
CA SER A 77 10.41 2.68 -13.34
C SER A 77 10.51 2.27 -11.87
N THR A 78 9.89 1.13 -11.52
CA THR A 78 10.02 0.53 -10.18
C THR A 78 11.47 0.13 -9.88
N ALA A 79 12.23 -0.28 -10.89
CA ALA A 79 13.65 -0.60 -10.77
C ALA A 79 14.49 0.60 -10.35
N ASP A 80 14.19 1.81 -10.86
CA ASP A 80 14.88 3.03 -10.45
C ASP A 80 14.60 3.38 -8.99
N VAL A 81 13.35 3.21 -8.54
CA VAL A 81 12.98 3.39 -7.14
C VAL A 81 13.70 2.38 -6.26
N GLN A 82 13.69 1.10 -6.64
CA GLN A 82 14.33 0.02 -5.90
C GLN A 82 15.85 0.25 -5.77
N ALA A 83 16.52 0.68 -6.84
CA ALA A 83 17.94 1.03 -6.79
C ALA A 83 18.20 2.25 -5.90
N ARG A 84 17.32 3.25 -5.92
CA ARG A 84 17.43 4.48 -5.11
C ARG A 84 17.31 4.21 -3.60
N ILE A 85 16.44 3.29 -3.19
CA ILE A 85 16.18 2.97 -1.77
C ILE A 85 16.94 1.74 -1.27
N ALA A 86 17.74 1.10 -2.12
CA ALA A 86 18.44 -0.13 -1.81
C ALA A 86 19.28 0.00 -0.54
N HIS A 87 19.07 -0.92 0.40
CA HIS A 87 19.72 -0.91 1.70
C HIS A 87 20.05 -2.36 2.11
N GLN A 88 21.27 -2.61 2.57
CA GLN A 88 21.77 -3.96 2.84
C GLN A 88 20.97 -4.71 3.93
N ASP A 89 20.40 -3.98 4.88
CA ASP A 89 19.64 -4.52 6.01
C ASP A 89 18.12 -4.56 5.80
N VAL A 90 17.67 -4.24 4.57
CA VAL A 90 16.28 -4.34 4.14
C VAL A 90 16.14 -5.59 3.28
N ASP A 91 15.25 -6.49 3.71
CA ASP A 91 15.07 -7.81 3.10
C ASP A 91 14.24 -7.74 1.82
N ILE A 92 13.28 -6.81 1.76
CA ILE A 92 12.44 -6.60 0.58
C ILE A 92 11.91 -5.16 0.48
N SER A 93 11.60 -4.74 -0.74
CA SER A 93 10.89 -3.50 -1.02
C SER A 93 9.79 -3.73 -2.03
N PHE A 94 8.58 -3.23 -1.75
CA PHE A 94 7.47 -3.20 -2.68
C PHE A 94 7.20 -1.77 -3.14
N ILE A 95 6.95 -1.62 -4.43
CA ILE A 95 6.68 -0.32 -5.05
C ILE A 95 5.28 -0.37 -5.66
N ALA A 96 4.33 0.31 -5.01
CA ALA A 96 3.00 0.50 -5.58
C ALA A 96 3.09 1.32 -6.87
N VAL A 97 2.61 0.75 -7.97
CA VAL A 97 2.67 1.41 -9.28
C VAL A 97 1.75 2.63 -9.27
N LYS A 98 2.30 3.75 -9.74
CA LYS A 98 1.71 5.09 -9.72
C LYS A 98 1.46 5.65 -8.32
N ALA A 99 0.55 5.06 -7.54
CA ALA A 99 0.31 5.42 -6.14
C ALA A 99 -0.49 4.32 -5.41
N VAL A 100 -0.44 4.28 -4.08
CA VAL A 100 -1.23 3.32 -3.27
C VAL A 100 -2.74 3.48 -3.44
N GLU A 101 -3.24 4.64 -3.85
CA GLU A 101 -4.67 4.76 -4.14
C GLU A 101 -5.13 3.91 -5.35
N ALA A 102 -4.21 3.46 -6.21
CA ALA A 102 -4.50 2.46 -7.23
C ALA A 102 -4.98 1.14 -6.61
N TRP A 103 -4.46 0.76 -5.45
CA TRP A 103 -4.92 -0.44 -4.76
C TRP A 103 -6.38 -0.29 -4.32
N PHE A 104 -6.80 0.89 -3.84
CA PHE A 104 -8.21 1.11 -3.55
C PHE A 104 -9.09 0.96 -4.79
N LEU A 105 -8.65 1.47 -5.95
CA LEU A 105 -9.37 1.29 -7.22
C LEU A 105 -9.49 -0.18 -7.62
N ALA A 106 -8.45 -0.99 -7.35
CA ALA A 106 -8.38 -2.39 -7.72
C ALA A 106 -9.28 -3.31 -6.88
N ASP A 107 -9.46 -3.02 -5.58
CA ASP A 107 -10.36 -3.76 -4.71
C ASP A 107 -11.83 -3.41 -5.03
N SER A 108 -12.38 -4.16 -5.98
CA SER A 108 -13.76 -3.98 -6.46
C SER A 108 -14.79 -4.12 -5.34
N GLU A 109 -14.58 -4.99 -4.35
CA GLU A 109 -15.56 -5.20 -3.27
C GLU A 109 -15.61 -4.00 -2.32
N ALA A 110 -14.45 -3.44 -1.98
CA ALA A 110 -14.40 -2.21 -1.19
C ALA A 110 -14.96 -1.01 -1.96
N MET A 111 -14.66 -0.90 -3.25
CA MET A 111 -15.18 0.17 -4.10
C MET A 111 -16.70 0.11 -4.28
N LYS A 112 -17.27 -1.07 -4.51
CA LYS A 112 -18.73 -1.28 -4.57
C LYS A 112 -19.40 -0.79 -3.28
N LYS A 113 -18.83 -1.12 -2.11
CA LYS A 113 -19.35 -0.68 -0.80
C LYS A 113 -19.24 0.83 -0.61
N TRP A 114 -18.12 1.43 -0.99
CA TRP A 114 -17.93 2.89 -0.88
C TRP A 114 -18.89 3.65 -1.80
N LEU A 115 -18.98 3.27 -3.07
CA LEU A 115 -19.80 3.93 -4.09
C LEU A 115 -21.28 3.56 -4.00
N LYS A 116 -21.61 2.46 -3.33
CA LYS A 116 -22.95 1.83 -3.33
C LYS A 116 -23.39 1.56 -4.77
N VAL A 117 -22.55 0.85 -5.51
CA VAL A 117 -22.75 0.45 -6.92
C VAL A 117 -22.27 -0.98 -7.07
N ASP A 118 -23.18 -1.95 -7.19
CA ASP A 118 -22.86 -3.38 -7.13
C ASP A 118 -22.02 -3.88 -8.31
N ALA A 119 -22.15 -3.24 -9.48
CA ALA A 119 -21.44 -3.61 -10.70
C ALA A 119 -20.15 -2.79 -10.93
N PHE A 120 -19.62 -2.11 -9.91
CA PHE A 120 -18.41 -1.32 -10.06
C PHE A 120 -17.18 -2.22 -10.31
N ASN A 121 -16.36 -1.81 -11.29
CA ASN A 121 -15.04 -2.37 -11.57
C ASN A 121 -14.20 -1.30 -12.28
N GLU A 122 -13.02 -0.97 -11.76
CA GLU A 122 -12.05 -0.10 -12.45
C GLU A 122 -11.14 -0.96 -13.33
N ALA A 123 -11.14 -0.71 -14.64
CA ALA A 123 -10.43 -1.59 -15.57
C ALA A 123 -8.90 -1.47 -15.44
N LEU A 124 -8.39 -0.27 -15.15
CA LEU A 124 -6.96 0.04 -15.18
C LEU A 124 -6.54 0.84 -13.93
N PRO A 125 -6.56 0.24 -12.74
CA PRO A 125 -6.36 0.95 -11.47
C PRO A 125 -4.97 1.60 -11.35
N GLU A 126 -3.93 0.98 -11.92
CA GLU A 126 -2.54 1.48 -11.90
C GLU A 126 -2.15 2.30 -13.14
N ALA A 127 -3.00 2.32 -14.19
CA ALA A 127 -2.77 3.03 -15.44
C ALA A 127 -3.83 4.11 -15.70
N THR A 128 -4.21 4.84 -14.65
CA THR A 128 -5.11 5.99 -14.74
C THR A 128 -4.49 7.12 -15.56
N THR A 129 -5.29 8.01 -16.16
CA THR A 129 -4.76 9.19 -16.86
C THR A 129 -4.07 10.15 -15.87
N GLU A 130 -4.84 10.70 -14.95
CA GLU A 130 -4.34 11.49 -13.81
C GLU A 130 -3.88 10.58 -12.66
N MET A 131 -3.54 11.14 -11.50
CA MET A 131 -3.22 10.34 -10.31
C MET A 131 -4.42 9.50 -9.84
N PRO A 132 -4.22 8.29 -9.28
CA PRO A 132 -5.32 7.43 -8.83
C PRO A 132 -6.27 8.12 -7.83
N TRP A 133 -5.75 9.05 -7.03
CA TRP A 133 -6.57 9.91 -6.16
C TRP A 133 -7.56 10.79 -6.92
N ASP A 134 -7.15 11.35 -8.06
CA ASP A 134 -8.03 12.16 -8.90
C ASP A 134 -9.02 11.28 -9.65
N ARG A 135 -8.62 10.06 -10.03
CA ARG A 135 -9.53 9.07 -10.58
C ARG A 135 -10.65 8.69 -9.59
N LEU A 136 -10.34 8.53 -8.31
CA LEU A 136 -11.36 8.31 -7.26
C LEU A 136 -12.36 9.47 -7.20
N LYS A 137 -11.90 10.72 -7.32
CA LYS A 137 -12.80 11.90 -7.36
C LYS A 137 -13.67 11.88 -8.62
N GLU A 138 -13.07 11.62 -9.77
CA GLU A 138 -13.77 11.55 -11.06
C GLU A 138 -14.89 10.51 -11.04
N ILE A 139 -14.59 9.27 -10.64
CA ILE A 139 -15.57 8.18 -10.53
C ILE A 139 -16.74 8.59 -9.64
N SER A 140 -16.46 9.17 -8.48
CA SER A 140 -17.53 9.60 -7.57
C SER A 140 -18.43 10.68 -8.19
N ARG A 141 -17.86 11.60 -8.98
CA ARG A 141 -18.61 12.64 -9.70
C ARG A 141 -19.45 12.05 -10.83
N GLU A 142 -18.86 11.17 -11.64
CA GLU A 142 -19.55 10.49 -12.76
C GLU A 142 -20.77 9.69 -12.29
N LEU A 143 -20.64 9.03 -11.13
CA LEU A 143 -21.70 8.20 -10.54
C LEU A 143 -22.66 8.99 -9.63
N GLY A 144 -22.47 10.30 -9.47
CA GLY A 144 -23.29 11.14 -8.57
C GLY A 144 -23.20 10.71 -7.10
N LYS A 145 -22.05 10.20 -6.67
CA LYS A 145 -21.79 9.70 -5.30
C LYS A 145 -20.97 10.68 -4.49
N GLN A 146 -20.93 10.46 -3.17
CA GLN A 146 -20.05 11.21 -2.29
C GLN A 146 -18.59 10.90 -2.60
N GLY A 147 -17.80 11.93 -2.89
CA GLY A 147 -16.39 11.80 -3.22
C GLY A 147 -15.49 11.36 -2.05
N PRO A 148 -14.22 11.08 -2.35
CA PRO A 148 -13.29 10.55 -1.37
C PRO A 148 -12.98 11.56 -0.25
N GLY A 149 -13.17 12.86 -0.50
CA GLY A 149 -12.87 13.96 0.40
C GLY A 149 -11.60 14.70 -0.02
N SER A 150 -11.07 15.57 0.84
CA SER A 150 -9.82 16.32 0.60
C SER A 150 -8.57 15.63 1.14
N SER A 151 -8.73 14.64 2.01
CA SER A 151 -7.62 13.98 2.71
C SER A 151 -7.53 12.51 2.32
N LYS A 152 -6.39 12.14 1.71
CA LYS A 152 -6.03 10.75 1.39
C LYS A 152 -6.02 9.87 2.64
N THR A 153 -5.49 10.38 3.75
CA THR A 153 -5.40 9.65 5.02
C THR A 153 -6.77 9.40 5.66
N ALA A 154 -7.68 10.38 5.61
CA ALA A 154 -9.06 10.18 6.06
C ALA A 154 -9.81 9.17 5.18
N PHE A 155 -9.56 9.20 3.87
CA PHE A 155 -10.12 8.24 2.93
C PHE A 155 -9.61 6.82 3.18
N ALA A 156 -8.29 6.66 3.31
CA ALA A 156 -7.65 5.37 3.60
C ALA A 156 -8.21 4.75 4.88
N LYS A 157 -8.35 5.54 5.97
CA LYS A 157 -8.99 5.08 7.21
C LYS A 157 -10.39 4.57 6.93
N ARG A 158 -11.22 5.33 6.21
CA ARG A 158 -12.59 4.92 5.88
C ARG A 158 -12.63 3.65 5.02
N MET A 159 -11.71 3.49 4.07
CA MET A 159 -11.61 2.30 3.23
C MET A 159 -11.32 1.05 4.09
N VAL A 160 -10.33 1.12 4.98
CA VAL A 160 -9.95 -0.03 5.81
C VAL A 160 -10.94 -0.31 6.96
N THR A 161 -11.62 0.71 7.52
CA THR A 161 -12.52 0.52 8.67
C THR A 161 -13.98 0.27 8.29
N HIS A 162 -14.46 0.86 7.18
CA HIS A 162 -15.89 0.89 6.87
C HIS A 162 -16.25 0.24 5.53
N HIS A 163 -15.29 0.16 4.60
CA HIS A 163 -15.53 -0.41 3.28
C HIS A 163 -14.84 -1.76 3.10
N GLY A 164 -14.03 -2.19 4.08
CA GLY A 164 -13.43 -3.51 4.11
C GLY A 164 -12.40 -3.72 3.01
N PHE A 165 -11.59 -2.69 2.76
CA PHE A 165 -10.43 -2.79 1.89
C PHE A 165 -9.51 -3.94 2.32
N ASP A 166 -9.13 -4.76 1.34
CA ASP A 166 -8.24 -5.91 1.50
C ASP A 166 -7.22 -5.93 0.36
N ILE A 167 -5.94 -6.00 0.70
CA ILE A 167 -4.85 -6.08 -0.28
C ILE A 167 -4.97 -7.31 -1.17
N GLN A 168 -5.52 -8.42 -0.66
CA GLN A 168 -5.78 -9.62 -1.44
C GLN A 168 -6.88 -9.38 -2.50
N GLY A 169 -7.83 -8.48 -2.24
CA GLY A 169 -8.81 -8.04 -3.22
C GLY A 169 -8.13 -7.32 -4.40
N SER A 170 -7.22 -6.40 -4.09
CA SER A 170 -6.42 -5.69 -5.09
C SER A 170 -5.52 -6.63 -5.90
N ALA A 171 -4.85 -7.59 -5.26
CA ALA A 171 -3.93 -8.53 -5.91
C ALA A 171 -4.63 -9.45 -6.95
N ARG A 172 -5.91 -9.78 -6.72
CA ARG A 172 -6.73 -10.55 -7.67
C ARG A 172 -7.08 -9.73 -8.92
N HIS A 173 -6.97 -8.40 -8.88
CA HIS A 173 -7.26 -7.57 -10.04
C HIS A 173 -6.20 -7.78 -11.13
N PRO A 174 -6.58 -8.12 -12.39
CA PRO A 174 -5.63 -8.46 -13.45
C PRO A 174 -4.68 -7.31 -13.83
N ALA A 175 -5.12 -6.06 -13.64
CA ALA A 175 -4.36 -4.85 -13.95
C ALA A 175 -3.83 -4.12 -12.69
N CYS A 176 -3.58 -4.86 -11.59
CA CYS A 176 -2.93 -4.33 -10.38
C CYS A 176 -1.69 -5.16 -9.99
N PRO A 177 -0.66 -5.25 -10.86
CA PRO A 177 0.53 -6.06 -10.62
C PRO A 177 1.27 -5.70 -9.33
N SER A 178 1.27 -4.45 -8.86
CA SER A 178 2.03 -4.10 -7.64
C SER A 178 1.42 -4.65 -6.36
N ALA A 179 0.08 -4.72 -6.27
CA ALA A 179 -0.60 -5.41 -5.17
C ALA A 179 -0.37 -6.92 -5.25
N ARG A 180 -0.37 -7.48 -6.47
CA ARG A 180 -0.09 -8.90 -6.70
C ARG A 180 1.33 -9.27 -6.29
N GLU A 181 2.33 -8.49 -6.68
CA GLU A 181 3.73 -8.73 -6.29
C GLU A 181 3.89 -8.82 -4.77
N LEU A 182 3.25 -7.91 -4.02
CA LEU A 182 3.24 -7.94 -2.57
C LEU A 182 2.60 -9.22 -2.04
N VAL A 183 1.39 -9.53 -2.48
CA VAL A 183 0.64 -10.70 -2.00
C VAL A 183 1.35 -12.01 -2.35
N ASP A 184 1.77 -12.17 -3.60
CA ASP A 184 2.48 -13.34 -4.09
C ASP A 184 3.78 -13.57 -3.31
N TRP A 185 4.51 -12.51 -2.96
CA TRP A 185 5.74 -12.69 -2.17
C TRP A 185 5.44 -13.33 -0.81
N PHE A 186 4.49 -12.77 -0.04
CA PHE A 186 4.12 -13.29 1.28
C PHE A 186 3.52 -14.69 1.22
N GLU A 187 2.70 -15.00 0.20
CA GLU A 187 2.09 -16.32 0.03
C GLU A 187 3.09 -17.42 -0.36
N ASN A 188 4.30 -17.05 -0.80
CA ASN A 188 5.34 -17.98 -1.27
C ASN A 188 6.62 -17.99 -0.41
N GLN A 189 6.57 -17.48 0.83
CA GLN A 189 7.70 -17.55 1.78
C GLN A 189 7.84 -18.91 2.47
#